data_AF-A0A7J8CKD1-F1
#
_entry.id   AF-A0A7J8CKD1-F1
#
_cell.length_a   1.000
_cell.length_b   1.000
_cell.length_c   1.000
_cell.angle_alpha   90.00
_cell.angle_beta   90.00
_cell.angle_gamma   90.00
#
_symmetry.space_group_name_H-M   'P 1'
#
loop_
_entity.id
_entity.type
_entity.pdbx_description
1 polymer ?
#
loop_
_entity_poly.entity_id
_entity_poly.type
_entity_poly.pdbx_seq_one_letter_code
_entity_poly.pdbx_strand_id
1 'polypeptide(L)'
;MFGFMDPEKEESVGKIPVSQRKGPRNLDSWVTSDMGLVAAEGFDKTKPPQPSAGPLCHTDITTTVPTASYPKPWLGAQPAAIVTPGVNVTLRCRAPQPAWKFALFKYGEITPMLFRVVSTDLAEVFLEEVTPAQGGSYQCSYQNPGWVLGVWSHPSDALELLVTDELPRPSLVALPGPVVAPGDNVSLRCTGRLRDMRFALYRVGEAVPLQYHNSERPWADFPLPRASAPGTYSCYYHTPNAPYVLSQRSEPLVISWDGSGSWDYTLGNLIRLGLAGLVLVSLTTLLVLDWRSRPRRLDLDTCCVRRLLRRREAAGSVGWPGPSSGPTALPSC
;
A
#
# COMPACT_ATOMS: atom_id res chain seq x y z
N MET A 1 15.64 69.11 -14.03
CA MET A 1 17.04 68.79 -14.37
C MET A 1 17.04 67.36 -14.90
N PHE A 2 16.95 67.08 -16.20
CA PHE A 2 17.98 67.23 -17.27
C PHE A 2 19.32 66.60 -16.85
N GLY A 3 19.98 65.66 -17.54
CA GLY A 3 19.82 64.98 -18.86
C GLY A 3 20.37 63.53 -18.76
N PHE A 4 20.16 62.57 -19.67
CA PHE A 4 20.46 62.44 -21.11
C PHE A 4 21.96 62.40 -21.51
N MET A 5 22.29 61.36 -22.30
CA MET A 5 23.43 61.16 -23.24
C MET A 5 24.80 60.78 -22.62
N ASP A 6 25.62 59.89 -23.17
CA ASP A 6 25.54 58.89 -24.25
C ASP A 6 26.85 58.03 -24.20
N PRO A 7 26.93 56.93 -24.96
CA PRO A 7 28.06 55.99 -25.02
C PRO A 7 29.12 56.42 -26.04
N GLU A 8 30.36 55.96 -25.88
CA GLU A 8 31.34 55.62 -26.95
C GLU A 8 32.74 55.52 -26.35
N LYS A 9 33.41 54.37 -26.53
CA LYS A 9 34.82 54.37 -26.96
C LYS A 9 35.16 53.01 -27.60
N GLU A 10 35.07 52.96 -28.92
CA GLU A 10 35.99 52.15 -29.72
C GLU A 10 37.38 52.76 -29.61
N GLU A 11 38.40 51.91 -29.40
CA GLU A 11 39.69 52.13 -30.06
C GLU A 11 40.29 50.79 -30.44
N SER A 12 40.80 50.79 -31.66
CA SER A 12 41.02 49.67 -32.56
C SER A 12 42.50 49.30 -32.72
N VAL A 13 42.71 48.13 -33.34
CA VAL A 13 43.89 47.72 -34.13
C VAL A 13 45.03 46.98 -33.41
N GLY A 14 45.13 45.69 -33.74
CA GLY A 14 46.34 44.88 -33.67
C GLY A 14 46.16 43.60 -34.49
N LYS A 15 46.40 43.68 -35.81
CA LYS A 15 46.27 42.59 -36.79
C LYS A 15 47.63 41.88 -37.00
N ILE A 16 47.57 40.53 -37.14
CA ILE A 16 48.40 39.64 -38.00
C ILE A 16 49.79 39.21 -37.42
N PRO A 17 50.34 37.99 -37.67
CA PRO A 17 50.07 37.08 -38.80
C PRO A 17 49.82 35.57 -38.56
N VAL A 18 49.15 35.04 -39.58
CA VAL A 18 49.18 33.65 -40.08
C VAL A 18 50.61 33.24 -40.44
N SER A 19 51.07 32.08 -39.95
CA SER A 19 52.29 31.43 -40.41
C SER A 19 51.96 30.19 -41.24
N GLN A 20 52.12 30.31 -42.57
CA GLN A 20 52.31 29.17 -43.45
C GLN A 20 53.81 28.93 -43.66
N ARG A 21 54.27 27.70 -43.47
CA ARG A 21 55.34 27.05 -44.28
C ARG A 21 55.01 25.56 -44.39
N LYS A 22 54.58 25.09 -45.57
CA LYS A 22 55.40 24.49 -46.64
C LYS A 22 55.94 23.10 -46.25
N GLY A 23 55.33 22.06 -46.84
CA GLY A 23 55.85 20.68 -46.82
C GLY A 23 57.21 20.57 -47.51
N PRO A 24 57.78 19.35 -47.57
CA PRO A 24 57.70 18.67 -48.87
C PRO A 24 57.70 17.12 -48.84
N ARG A 25 57.20 16.59 -49.97
CA ARG A 25 57.67 15.40 -50.73
C ARG A 25 57.19 13.99 -50.35
N ASN A 26 56.32 13.49 -51.24
CA ASN A 26 56.37 12.21 -51.98
C ASN A 26 56.78 10.94 -51.23
N LEU A 27 55.91 9.93 -51.28
CA LEU A 27 56.25 8.67 -51.95
C LEU A 27 54.99 7.94 -52.40
N ASP A 28 54.72 7.98 -53.71
CA ASP A 28 53.95 6.94 -54.37
C ASP A 28 54.84 5.70 -54.55
N SER A 29 54.21 4.52 -54.47
CA SER A 29 54.33 3.45 -55.48
C SER A 29 55.11 2.14 -55.15
N TRP A 30 54.38 1.02 -55.37
CA TRP A 30 54.73 -0.40 -55.67
C TRP A 30 55.52 -1.18 -54.57
N VAL A 31 55.31 -2.49 -54.31
CA VAL A 31 55.36 -3.67 -55.20
C VAL A 31 54.72 -4.90 -54.51
N THR A 32 54.18 -5.78 -55.36
CA THR A 32 53.54 -7.10 -55.19
C THR A 32 54.48 -8.31 -54.95
N SER A 33 53.87 -9.41 -54.47
CA SER A 33 54.17 -10.85 -54.74
C SER A 33 55.25 -11.66 -54.00
N ASP A 34 54.74 -12.70 -53.31
CA ASP A 34 54.94 -14.15 -53.49
C ASP A 34 56.21 -14.95 -53.07
N MET A 35 55.90 -16.01 -52.30
CA MET A 35 56.27 -17.45 -52.38
C MET A 35 57.72 -17.98 -52.26
N GLY A 36 57.83 -19.08 -51.49
CA GLY A 36 58.84 -20.16 -51.65
C GLY A 36 59.04 -21.02 -50.38
N LEU A 37 58.23 -22.09 -50.18
CA LEU A 37 58.53 -23.55 -50.28
C LEU A 37 59.44 -24.16 -49.17
N VAL A 38 58.90 -24.97 -48.24
CA VAL A 38 58.75 -26.46 -48.19
C VAL A 38 60.00 -27.24 -47.73
N ALA A 39 59.86 -28.01 -46.64
CA ALA A 39 60.30 -29.41 -46.54
C ALA A 39 59.60 -30.12 -45.36
N ALA A 40 59.08 -31.32 -45.61
CA ALA A 40 58.57 -32.27 -44.63
C ALA A 40 59.43 -33.53 -44.69
N GLU A 41 59.81 -34.08 -43.54
CA GLU A 41 60.29 -35.46 -43.39
C GLU A 41 59.55 -36.09 -42.20
N GLY A 42 58.98 -37.28 -42.41
CA GLY A 42 58.29 -38.05 -41.38
C GLY A 42 59.20 -39.09 -40.71
N PHE A 43 58.76 -39.67 -39.60
CA PHE A 43 59.08 -41.06 -39.22
C PHE A 43 58.17 -41.57 -38.09
N ASP A 44 57.91 -42.88 -38.14
CA ASP A 44 56.88 -43.67 -37.46
C ASP A 44 57.28 -44.15 -36.03
N LYS A 45 56.27 -44.62 -35.28
CA LYS A 45 56.19 -45.04 -33.86
C LYS A 45 57.13 -46.20 -33.48
N THR A 46 57.70 -46.17 -32.25
CA THR A 46 57.52 -47.19 -31.16
C THR A 46 58.49 -46.97 -29.98
N LYS A 47 58.00 -47.21 -28.73
CA LYS A 47 58.71 -47.55 -27.45
C LYS A 47 58.53 -46.56 -26.25
N PRO A 48 58.03 -46.99 -25.06
CA PRO A 48 58.20 -46.29 -23.78
C PRO A 48 59.39 -46.90 -22.98
N PRO A 49 60.13 -46.12 -22.15
CA PRO A 49 59.83 -46.10 -20.70
C PRO A 49 60.29 -44.86 -19.86
N GLN A 50 59.51 -44.62 -18.79
CA GLN A 50 59.83 -44.12 -17.43
C GLN A 50 60.36 -42.69 -17.12
N PRO A 51 60.00 -42.15 -15.93
CA PRO A 51 60.01 -40.73 -15.61
C PRO A 51 61.30 -40.29 -14.90
N SER A 52 61.77 -39.09 -15.22
CA SER A 52 62.70 -38.35 -14.36
C SER A 52 61.99 -37.13 -13.79
N ALA A 53 61.91 -37.12 -12.46
CA ALA A 53 61.33 -36.06 -11.66
C ALA A 53 62.12 -34.74 -11.85
N GLY A 54 61.43 -33.71 -12.30
CA GLY A 54 61.85 -32.31 -12.21
C GLY A 54 60.89 -31.56 -11.27
N PRO A 55 61.35 -30.58 -10.47
CA PRO A 55 60.50 -29.92 -9.49
C PRO A 55 59.43 -29.07 -10.17
N LEU A 56 58.20 -29.24 -9.72
CA LEU A 56 57.05 -28.39 -10.01
C LEU A 56 57.33 -26.95 -9.54
N CYS A 57 57.47 -26.03 -10.48
CA CYS A 57 57.19 -24.62 -10.24
C CYS A 57 55.85 -24.28 -10.89
N HIS A 58 54.74 -24.66 -10.24
CA HIS A 58 53.47 -23.99 -10.49
C HIS A 58 53.58 -22.60 -9.87
N THR A 59 53.86 -21.61 -10.71
CA THR A 59 53.33 -20.27 -10.44
C THR A 59 51.90 -20.30 -10.98
N ASP A 60 50.96 -20.65 -10.10
CA ASP A 60 49.56 -20.29 -10.32
C ASP A 60 49.49 -18.78 -10.24
N ILE A 61 49.76 -18.12 -11.37
CA ILE A 61 49.28 -16.77 -11.60
C ILE A 61 47.79 -16.95 -11.90
N THR A 62 47.00 -17.11 -10.85
CA THR A 62 45.60 -16.78 -10.88
C THR A 62 45.56 -15.26 -11.02
N THR A 63 45.74 -14.75 -12.25
CA THR A 63 45.32 -13.41 -12.61
C THR A 63 43.81 -13.45 -12.54
N THR A 64 43.27 -13.27 -11.34
CA THR A 64 41.92 -12.75 -11.16
C THR A 64 41.97 -11.36 -11.76
N VAL A 65 41.84 -11.25 -13.08
CA VAL A 65 41.53 -9.99 -13.74
C VAL A 65 40.24 -9.56 -13.05
N PRO A 66 40.23 -8.47 -12.26
CA PRO A 66 38.96 -7.98 -11.76
C PRO A 66 38.14 -7.66 -13.00
N THR A 67 37.04 -8.41 -13.20
CA THR A 67 36.02 -8.07 -14.19
C THR A 67 35.73 -6.60 -13.99
N ALA A 68 36.08 -5.76 -14.96
CA ALA A 68 35.95 -4.32 -14.84
C ALA A 68 34.48 -4.01 -14.53
N SER A 69 34.19 -3.74 -13.25
CA SER A 69 32.86 -3.40 -12.80
C SER A 69 32.69 -1.92 -13.08
N TYR A 70 31.81 -1.61 -14.03
CA TYR A 70 31.47 -0.23 -14.39
C TYR A 70 30.16 0.13 -13.70
N PRO A 71 30.18 0.59 -12.43
CA PRO A 71 28.99 0.67 -11.61
C PRO A 71 27.97 1.64 -12.22
N LYS A 72 26.68 1.33 -12.05
CA LYS A 72 25.59 2.16 -12.57
C LYS A 72 25.52 3.51 -11.83
N PRO A 73 25.22 4.62 -12.52
CA PRO A 73 24.94 5.89 -11.87
C PRO A 73 23.52 5.92 -11.27
N TRP A 74 23.27 6.91 -10.41
CA TRP A 74 21.94 7.24 -9.92
C TRP A 74 21.33 8.36 -10.76
N LEU A 75 20.02 8.29 -11.02
CA LEU A 75 19.28 9.32 -11.75
C LEU A 75 18.02 9.71 -10.94
N GLY A 76 17.80 11.01 -10.77
CA GLY A 76 16.60 11.53 -10.12
C GLY A 76 16.15 12.85 -10.73
N ALA A 77 14.88 13.21 -10.46
CA ALA A 77 14.29 14.47 -10.86
C ALA A 77 14.07 15.39 -9.65
N GLN A 78 14.31 16.68 -9.84
CA GLN A 78 14.02 17.73 -8.88
C GLN A 78 13.07 18.74 -9.54
N PRO A 79 11.97 19.17 -8.88
CA PRO A 79 11.57 18.86 -7.49
C PRO A 79 11.01 17.44 -7.30
N ALA A 80 10.42 16.83 -8.32
CA ALA A 80 9.86 15.48 -8.27
C ALA A 80 9.83 14.82 -9.66
N ALA A 81 9.61 13.50 -9.70
CA ALA A 81 9.38 12.76 -10.95
C ALA A 81 7.95 12.93 -11.52
N ILE A 82 7.04 13.52 -10.75
CA ILE A 82 5.66 13.79 -11.16
C ILE A 82 5.41 15.28 -10.96
N VAL A 83 5.12 16.02 -12.03
CA VAL A 83 4.99 17.48 -12.05
C VAL A 83 3.85 17.95 -12.95
N THR A 84 3.38 19.18 -12.76
CA THR A 84 2.46 19.83 -13.70
C THR A 84 3.22 20.39 -14.92
N PRO A 85 2.55 20.57 -16.07
CA PRO A 85 3.09 21.29 -17.21
C PRO A 85 3.57 22.71 -16.83
N GLY A 86 4.60 23.20 -17.51
CA GLY A 86 5.17 24.54 -17.30
C GLY A 86 6.13 24.65 -16.11
N VAL A 87 6.30 23.60 -15.30
CA VAL A 87 7.28 23.58 -14.20
C VAL A 87 8.67 23.26 -14.72
N ASN A 88 9.70 23.91 -14.18
CA ASN A 88 11.08 23.60 -14.50
C ASN A 88 11.54 22.34 -13.73
N VAL A 89 12.08 21.36 -14.45
CA VAL A 89 12.57 20.10 -13.88
C VAL A 89 14.06 19.96 -14.12
N THR A 90 14.81 19.64 -13.08
CA THR A 90 16.23 19.30 -13.19
C THR A 90 16.41 17.79 -13.07
N LEU A 91 16.89 17.15 -14.12
CA LEU A 91 17.34 15.76 -14.10
C LEU A 91 18.79 15.71 -13.62
N ARG A 92 19.05 14.97 -12.55
CA ARG A 92 20.34 14.91 -11.87
C ARG A 92 20.89 13.50 -11.98
N CYS A 93 21.96 13.35 -12.74
CA CYS A 93 22.67 12.09 -12.89
C CYS A 93 23.97 12.11 -12.08
N ARG A 94 24.10 11.20 -11.12
CA ARG A 94 25.24 11.11 -10.21
C ARG A 94 26.01 9.81 -10.41
N ALA A 95 27.26 9.92 -10.79
CA ALA A 95 28.19 8.80 -10.88
C ALA A 95 28.78 8.46 -9.49
N PRO A 96 29.12 7.19 -9.23
CA PRO A 96 29.79 6.77 -7.98
C PRO A 96 31.19 7.37 -7.79
N GLN A 97 31.84 7.81 -8.86
CA GLN A 97 33.16 8.43 -8.90
C GLN A 97 33.14 9.56 -9.92
N PRO A 98 34.07 10.54 -9.83
CA PRO A 98 34.19 11.58 -10.84
C PRO A 98 34.28 10.99 -12.25
N ALA A 99 33.41 11.47 -13.13
CA ALA A 99 33.35 11.03 -14.51
C ALA A 99 33.94 12.10 -15.41
N TRP A 100 34.31 11.69 -16.63
CA TRP A 100 34.71 12.60 -17.70
C TRP A 100 33.52 12.98 -18.59
N LYS A 101 32.60 12.04 -18.85
CA LYS A 101 31.45 12.29 -19.72
C LYS A 101 30.19 11.68 -19.15
N PHE A 102 29.07 12.36 -19.36
CA PHE A 102 27.73 11.85 -19.11
C PHE A 102 26.92 11.88 -20.39
N ALA A 103 26.10 10.85 -20.56
CA ALA A 103 25.09 10.76 -21.60
C ALA A 103 23.74 10.48 -20.94
N LEU A 104 22.75 11.32 -21.21
CA LEU A 104 21.36 11.12 -20.80
C LEU A 104 20.52 10.80 -22.03
N PHE A 105 19.74 9.73 -21.93
CA PHE A 105 18.86 9.26 -22.99
C PHE A 105 17.42 9.29 -22.52
N LYS A 106 16.53 9.68 -23.43
CA LYS A 106 15.09 9.45 -23.30
C LYS A 106 14.75 8.19 -24.09
N TYR A 107 13.98 7.29 -23.51
CA TYR A 107 13.58 6.05 -24.18
C TYR A 107 12.83 6.37 -25.48
N GLY A 108 13.19 5.67 -26.56
CA GLY A 108 12.67 5.92 -27.91
C GLY A 108 13.50 6.90 -28.75
N GLU A 109 14.49 7.59 -28.15
CA GLU A 109 15.44 8.43 -28.86
C GLU A 109 16.81 7.74 -28.97
N ILE A 110 17.40 7.76 -30.16
CA ILE A 110 18.73 7.17 -30.43
C ILE A 110 19.83 8.16 -30.05
N THR A 111 19.56 9.46 -30.22
CA THR A 111 20.49 10.54 -29.86
C THR A 111 20.37 10.87 -28.38
N PRO A 112 21.50 11.05 -27.67
CA PRO A 112 21.46 11.49 -26.28
C PRO A 112 20.86 12.89 -26.20
N MET A 113 19.88 13.07 -25.33
CA MET A 113 19.32 14.37 -24.99
C MET A 113 20.37 15.30 -24.39
N LEU A 114 21.29 14.71 -23.62
CA LEU A 114 22.44 15.41 -23.08
C LEU A 114 23.70 14.61 -23.36
N PHE A 115 24.70 15.29 -23.92
CA PHE A 115 26.08 14.84 -23.90
C PHE A 115 26.94 15.93 -23.29
N ARG A 116 27.47 15.70 -22.09
CA ARG A 116 28.28 16.69 -21.36
C ARG A 116 29.61 16.10 -20.95
N VAL A 117 30.66 16.84 -21.23
CA VAL A 117 31.99 16.61 -20.67
C VAL A 117 32.06 17.39 -19.36
N VAL A 118 32.26 16.70 -18.26
CA VAL A 118 32.37 17.25 -16.91
C VAL A 118 33.57 16.62 -16.21
N SER A 119 34.05 17.26 -15.14
CA SER A 119 35.13 16.73 -14.28
C SER A 119 34.62 16.44 -12.86
N THR A 120 33.31 16.25 -12.72
CA THR A 120 32.58 16.07 -11.46
C THR A 120 31.88 14.71 -11.43
N ASP A 121 31.34 14.34 -10.28
CA ASP A 121 30.50 13.16 -10.10
C ASP A 121 29.04 13.41 -10.50
N LEU A 122 28.68 14.63 -10.92
CA LEU A 122 27.30 15.06 -11.13
C LEU A 122 27.14 15.78 -12.47
N ALA A 123 26.13 15.38 -13.23
CA ALA A 123 25.64 16.09 -14.41
C ALA A 123 24.16 16.44 -14.23
N GLU A 124 23.81 17.68 -14.60
CA GLU A 124 22.45 18.21 -14.47
C GLU A 124 21.92 18.66 -15.83
N VAL A 125 20.64 18.36 -16.09
CA VAL A 125 19.90 18.81 -17.27
C VAL A 125 18.68 19.56 -16.80
N PHE A 126 18.53 20.79 -17.30
CA PHE A 126 17.38 21.62 -17.03
C PHE A 126 16.38 21.46 -18.16
N LEU A 127 15.18 21.00 -17.82
CA LEU A 127 14.01 21.01 -18.67
C LEU A 127 13.19 22.24 -18.29
N GLU A 128 13.18 23.24 -19.16
CA GLU A 128 12.43 24.47 -18.98
C GLU A 128 11.00 24.28 -19.47
N GLU A 129 10.03 24.78 -18.67
CA GLU A 129 8.60 24.74 -18.96
C GLU A 129 8.11 23.39 -19.51
N VAL A 130 8.21 22.34 -18.69
CA VAL A 130 7.99 20.97 -19.20
C VAL A 130 6.61 20.77 -19.79
N THR A 131 6.55 20.06 -20.91
CA THR A 131 5.30 19.70 -21.60
C THR A 131 5.00 18.20 -21.44
N PRO A 132 3.73 17.77 -21.60
CA PRO A 132 3.39 16.35 -21.60
C PRO A 132 4.20 15.50 -22.58
N ALA A 133 4.64 16.07 -23.71
CA ALA A 133 5.48 15.40 -24.70
C ALA A 133 6.90 15.07 -24.19
N GLN A 134 7.40 15.82 -23.20
CA GLN A 134 8.67 15.55 -22.53
C GLN A 134 8.54 14.50 -21.42
N GLY A 135 7.32 14.06 -21.09
CA GLY A 135 7.12 12.89 -20.23
C GLY A 135 7.73 11.62 -20.83
N GLY A 136 8.08 10.66 -19.97
CA GLY A 136 8.61 9.35 -20.36
C GLY A 136 9.78 8.87 -19.51
N SER A 137 10.42 7.81 -19.99
CA SER A 137 11.49 7.09 -19.30
C SER A 137 12.87 7.65 -19.64
N TYR A 138 13.66 8.00 -18.64
CA TYR A 138 15.02 8.53 -18.79
C TYR A 138 16.05 7.58 -18.19
N GLN A 139 17.20 7.46 -18.85
CA GLN A 139 18.36 6.69 -18.36
C GLN A 139 19.65 7.47 -18.57
N CYS A 140 20.56 7.32 -17.62
CA CYS A 140 21.86 7.96 -17.66
C CYS A 140 23.01 6.96 -17.64
N SER A 141 24.06 7.26 -18.38
CA SER A 141 25.34 6.56 -18.34
C SER A 141 26.48 7.55 -18.27
N TYR A 142 27.62 7.12 -17.75
CA TYR A 142 28.83 7.94 -17.69
C TYR A 142 30.07 7.18 -18.18
N GLN A 143 31.13 7.92 -18.46
CA GLN A 143 32.44 7.39 -18.83
C GLN A 143 33.49 7.98 -17.89
N ASN A 144 34.28 7.11 -17.27
CA ASN A 144 35.41 7.51 -16.44
C ASN A 144 36.66 7.75 -17.32
N PRO A 145 37.51 8.73 -16.98
CA PRO A 145 38.74 8.98 -17.74
C PRO A 145 39.77 7.85 -17.69
N GLY A 146 39.75 6.99 -16.67
CA GLY A 146 40.65 5.84 -16.55
C GLY A 146 40.22 4.60 -17.34
N TRP A 147 39.07 4.64 -18.03
CA TRP A 147 38.57 3.51 -18.83
C TRP A 147 39.06 3.59 -20.27
N VAL A 148 38.98 2.45 -20.97
CA VAL A 148 39.25 2.40 -22.42
C VAL A 148 38.26 3.33 -23.14
N LEU A 149 38.77 4.11 -24.10
CA LEU A 149 37.97 5.04 -24.89
C LEU A 149 36.78 4.33 -25.54
N GLY A 150 35.58 4.89 -25.35
CA GLY A 150 34.34 4.36 -25.91
C GLY A 150 33.56 3.42 -24.98
N VAL A 151 34.15 3.00 -23.85
CA VAL A 151 33.43 2.20 -22.84
C VAL A 151 32.61 3.10 -21.93
N TRP A 152 31.36 2.70 -21.68
CA TRP A 152 30.41 3.40 -20.81
C TRP A 152 30.04 2.53 -19.60
N SER A 153 29.55 3.18 -18.55
CA SER A 153 28.98 2.50 -17.40
C SER A 153 27.74 1.69 -17.76
N HIS A 154 27.33 0.79 -16.86
CA HIS A 154 25.94 0.33 -16.87
C HIS A 154 25.00 1.53 -16.79
N PRO A 155 23.83 1.48 -17.47
CA PRO A 155 22.83 2.53 -17.37
C PRO A 155 22.23 2.58 -15.96
N SER A 156 21.77 3.77 -15.56
CA SER A 156 21.00 3.97 -14.33
C SER A 156 19.70 3.19 -14.34
N ASP A 157 19.07 3.07 -13.16
CA ASP A 157 17.66 2.71 -13.13
C ASP A 157 16.84 3.76 -13.91
N ALA A 158 15.78 3.31 -14.57
CA ALA A 158 14.94 4.16 -15.38
C ALA A 158 14.13 5.12 -14.50
N LEU A 159 14.19 6.40 -14.82
CA LEU A 159 13.40 7.44 -14.18
C LEU A 159 12.20 7.78 -15.06
N GLU A 160 11.00 7.45 -14.60
CA GLU A 160 9.74 7.81 -15.27
C GLU A 160 9.31 9.23 -14.87
N LEU A 161 9.45 10.18 -15.79
CA LEU A 161 8.94 11.54 -15.63
C LEU A 161 7.49 11.61 -16.11
N LEU A 162 6.56 11.85 -15.19
CA LEU A 162 5.15 12.03 -15.49
C LEU A 162 4.79 13.52 -15.41
N VAL A 163 4.32 14.08 -16.52
CA VAL A 163 3.85 15.47 -16.59
C VAL A 163 2.33 15.46 -16.69
N THR A 164 1.64 15.81 -15.59
CA THR A 164 0.18 15.78 -15.47
C THR A 164 -0.33 16.89 -14.55
N ASP A 165 -1.48 17.46 -14.88
CA ASP A 165 -2.16 18.45 -14.04
C ASP A 165 -2.86 17.82 -12.83
N GLU A 166 -3.34 16.59 -12.98
CA GLU A 166 -4.16 15.93 -11.97
C GLU A 166 -3.75 14.46 -11.78
N LEU A 167 -3.79 13.99 -10.52
CA LEU A 167 -3.57 12.57 -10.20
C LEU A 167 -4.89 11.79 -10.22
N PRO A 168 -4.87 10.47 -10.50
CA PRO A 168 -6.06 9.64 -10.49
C PRO A 168 -6.82 9.71 -9.16
N ARG A 169 -8.15 9.84 -9.20
CA ARG A 169 -8.98 9.89 -8.00
C ARG A 169 -8.81 8.63 -7.12
N PRO A 170 -8.64 8.77 -5.80
CA PRO A 170 -8.54 7.64 -4.87
C PRO A 170 -9.91 7.09 -4.47
N SER A 171 -9.92 5.88 -3.93
CA SER A 171 -11.09 5.27 -3.26
C SER A 171 -10.90 5.27 -1.74
N LEU A 172 -11.99 5.45 -1.01
CA LEU A 172 -12.01 5.44 0.45
C LEU A 172 -12.92 4.33 0.94
N VAL A 173 -12.40 3.47 1.83
CA VAL A 173 -13.16 2.37 2.42
C VAL A 173 -12.99 2.36 3.94
N ALA A 174 -14.01 1.87 4.65
CA ALA A 174 -13.95 1.67 6.09
C ALA A 174 -13.68 0.20 6.41
N LEU A 175 -12.81 -0.03 7.39
CA LEU A 175 -12.41 -1.33 7.88
C LEU A 175 -12.80 -1.43 9.38
N PRO A 176 -13.60 -2.43 9.79
CA PRO A 176 -14.14 -3.54 8.98
C PRO A 176 -15.34 -3.17 8.09
N GLY A 177 -16.02 -2.05 8.35
CA GLY A 177 -17.16 -1.60 7.57
C GLY A 177 -17.62 -0.19 7.95
N PRO A 178 -18.61 0.36 7.22
CA PRO A 178 -19.10 1.73 7.43
C PRO A 178 -20.07 1.85 8.61
N VAL A 179 -20.67 0.73 9.05
CA VAL A 179 -21.54 0.66 10.23
C VAL A 179 -20.75 0.03 11.37
N VAL A 180 -20.74 0.69 12.52
CA VAL A 180 -19.78 0.43 13.61
C VAL A 180 -20.54 0.31 14.93
N ALA A 181 -20.18 -0.62 15.81
CA ALA A 181 -20.77 -0.65 17.15
C ALA A 181 -20.11 0.40 18.07
N PRO A 182 -20.84 1.00 19.03
CA PRO A 182 -20.27 1.96 19.96
C PRO A 182 -19.06 1.38 20.70
N GLY A 183 -17.88 2.02 20.53
CA GLY A 183 -16.64 1.61 21.20
C GLY A 183 -15.68 0.76 20.35
N ASP A 184 -16.07 0.36 19.14
CA ASP A 184 -15.19 -0.32 18.20
C ASP A 184 -14.18 0.62 17.54
N ASN A 185 -13.02 0.08 17.16
CA ASN A 185 -12.02 0.79 16.39
C ASN A 185 -12.30 0.68 14.90
N VAL A 186 -12.30 1.82 14.22
CA VAL A 186 -12.51 1.92 12.76
C VAL A 186 -11.26 2.51 12.15
N SER A 187 -10.82 1.93 11.04
CA SER A 187 -9.78 2.51 10.21
C SER A 187 -10.33 2.81 8.83
N LEU A 188 -10.01 3.99 8.30
CA LEU A 188 -10.32 4.35 6.92
C LEU A 188 -9.09 4.10 6.05
N ARG A 189 -9.22 3.25 5.04
CA ARG A 189 -8.17 3.02 4.04
C ARG A 189 -8.44 3.87 2.82
N CYS A 190 -7.56 4.82 2.55
CA CYS A 190 -7.55 5.58 1.30
C CYS A 190 -6.60 4.88 0.31
N THR A 191 -7.10 4.49 -0.86
CA THR A 191 -6.33 3.76 -1.89
C THR A 191 -6.21 4.61 -3.15
N GLY A 192 -4.97 4.89 -3.56
CA GLY A 192 -4.62 5.53 -4.82
C GLY A 192 -4.09 4.53 -5.85
N ARG A 193 -3.60 5.04 -6.99
CA ARG A 193 -2.94 4.21 -8.02
C ARG A 193 -1.41 4.26 -7.98
N LEU A 194 -0.87 5.31 -7.36
CA LEU A 194 0.56 5.61 -7.35
C LEU A 194 1.17 5.33 -5.98
N ARG A 195 2.46 4.98 -5.97
CA ARG A 195 3.28 4.72 -4.77
C ARG A 195 4.00 5.98 -4.32
N ASP A 196 4.58 5.94 -3.13
CA ASP A 196 5.39 7.03 -2.56
C ASP A 196 4.62 8.37 -2.49
N MET A 197 3.34 8.27 -2.07
CA MET A 197 2.41 9.39 -2.01
C MET A 197 2.14 9.82 -0.57
N ARG A 198 1.76 11.10 -0.42
CA ARG A 198 1.22 11.63 0.83
C ARG A 198 -0.29 11.68 0.76
N PHE A 199 -0.94 10.91 1.61
CA PHE A 199 -2.39 10.83 1.72
C PHE A 199 -2.90 11.78 2.81
N ALA A 200 -4.05 12.39 2.56
CA ALA A 200 -4.73 13.28 3.50
C ALA A 200 -6.18 12.83 3.70
N LEU A 201 -6.57 12.63 4.96
CA LEU A 201 -7.95 12.34 5.34
C LEU A 201 -8.66 13.61 5.76
N TYR A 202 -9.85 13.82 5.22
CA TYR A 202 -10.72 14.94 5.54
C TYR A 202 -12.08 14.47 6.04
N ARG A 203 -12.66 15.29 6.90
CA ARG A 203 -14.07 15.22 7.26
C ARG A 203 -14.83 16.36 6.60
N VAL A 204 -16.00 16.08 6.05
CA VAL A 204 -16.85 17.11 5.44
C VAL A 204 -17.25 18.12 6.51
N GLY A 205 -17.11 19.40 6.19
CA GLY A 205 -17.34 20.52 7.12
C GLY A 205 -16.06 21.06 7.78
N GLU A 206 -14.94 20.33 7.71
CA GLU A 206 -13.65 20.79 8.21
C GLU A 206 -12.83 21.46 7.09
N ALA A 207 -12.19 22.59 7.41
CA ALA A 207 -11.33 23.31 6.46
C ALA A 207 -9.95 22.62 6.28
N VAL A 208 -9.49 21.91 7.31
CA VAL A 208 -8.14 21.32 7.39
C VAL A 208 -8.28 19.79 7.44
N PRO A 209 -7.34 19.04 6.84
CA PRO A 209 -7.34 17.58 6.95
C PRO A 209 -7.14 17.16 8.40
N LEU A 210 -7.79 16.08 8.78
CA LEU A 210 -7.67 15.48 10.11
C LEU A 210 -6.30 14.84 10.31
N GLN A 211 -5.80 14.15 9.27
CA GLN A 211 -4.59 13.36 9.33
C GLN A 211 -3.86 13.39 7.98
N TYR A 212 -2.52 13.35 8.04
CA TYR A 212 -1.64 13.14 6.90
C TYR A 212 -0.82 11.87 7.12
N HIS A 213 -0.58 11.11 6.06
CA HIS A 213 0.28 9.94 6.12
C HIS A 213 1.09 9.79 4.83
N ASN A 214 2.42 9.65 4.97
CA ASN A 214 3.29 9.30 3.85
C ASN A 214 3.30 7.78 3.72
N SER A 215 3.05 7.26 2.52
CA SER A 215 3.02 5.83 2.28
C SER A 215 3.78 5.49 0.99
N GLU A 216 4.70 4.55 1.10
CA GLU A 216 5.36 3.92 -0.05
C GLU A 216 4.39 2.99 -0.81
N ARG A 217 3.32 2.54 -0.14
CA ARG A 217 2.27 1.72 -0.73
C ARG A 217 1.25 2.62 -1.43
N PRO A 218 0.48 2.07 -2.39
CA PRO A 218 -0.59 2.83 -3.04
C PRO A 218 -1.83 3.04 -2.15
N TRP A 219 -1.69 2.94 -0.83
CA TRP A 219 -2.76 3.20 0.13
C TRP A 219 -2.20 3.67 1.47
N ALA A 220 -3.05 4.29 2.28
CA ALA A 220 -2.77 4.66 3.66
C ALA A 220 -3.98 4.36 4.55
N ASP A 221 -3.71 3.90 5.77
CA ASP A 221 -4.73 3.56 6.77
C ASP A 221 -4.78 4.64 7.85
N PHE A 222 -5.98 5.16 8.11
CA PHE A 222 -6.23 6.24 9.05
C PHE A 222 -7.12 5.73 10.19
N PRO A 223 -6.55 5.44 11.37
CA PRO A 223 -7.36 5.05 12.52
C PRO A 223 -8.21 6.24 13.00
N LEU A 224 -9.50 6.01 13.24
CA LEU A 224 -10.41 7.01 13.78
C LEU A 224 -10.51 6.88 15.31
N PRO A 225 -10.55 8.00 16.06
CA PRO A 225 -10.86 7.96 17.48
C PRO A 225 -12.31 7.50 17.71
N ARG A 226 -12.51 6.61 18.68
CA ARG A 226 -13.82 6.00 19.02
C ARG A 226 -14.96 7.02 19.18
N ALA A 227 -14.69 8.19 19.78
CA ALA A 227 -15.70 9.23 20.00
C ALA A 227 -16.08 10.03 18.74
N SER A 228 -15.28 9.97 17.67
CA SER A 228 -15.46 10.77 16.46
C SER A 228 -15.71 9.92 15.21
N ALA A 229 -15.93 8.61 15.35
CA ALA A 229 -16.12 7.72 14.20
C ALA A 229 -17.26 8.18 13.25
N PRO A 230 -18.44 8.63 13.72
CA PRO A 230 -19.52 9.01 12.82
C PRO A 230 -19.24 10.31 12.06
N GLY A 231 -19.58 10.31 10.78
CA GLY A 231 -19.42 11.47 9.93
C GLY A 231 -19.18 11.09 8.49
N THR A 232 -19.04 12.11 7.66
CA THR A 232 -18.73 11.94 6.24
C THR A 232 -17.27 12.25 6.00
N TYR A 233 -16.55 11.30 5.43
CA TYR A 233 -15.11 11.36 5.20
C TYR A 233 -14.79 11.32 3.72
N SER A 234 -13.66 11.89 3.37
CA SER A 234 -13.11 11.84 2.02
C SER A 234 -11.60 11.94 2.11
N CYS A 235 -10.90 11.45 1.09
CA CYS A 235 -9.45 11.54 1.04
C CYS A 235 -8.95 12.04 -0.31
N TYR A 236 -7.76 12.62 -0.31
CA TYR A 236 -6.97 12.84 -1.52
C TYR A 236 -5.52 12.48 -1.24
N TYR A 237 -4.71 12.44 -2.28
CA TYR A 237 -3.27 12.28 -2.15
C TYR A 237 -2.53 13.23 -3.08
N HIS A 238 -1.28 13.52 -2.72
CA HIS A 238 -0.40 14.39 -3.48
C HIS A 238 1.03 13.88 -3.39
N THR A 239 1.89 14.38 -4.27
CA THR A 239 3.30 14.01 -4.22
C THR A 239 3.98 14.73 -3.03
N PRO A 240 4.85 14.06 -2.25
CA PRO A 240 5.50 14.68 -1.09
C PRO A 240 6.40 15.87 -1.45
N ASN A 241 7.14 15.77 -2.57
CA ASN A 241 8.13 16.75 -2.99
C ASN A 241 7.61 17.79 -4.00
N ALA A 242 6.39 17.60 -4.54
CA ALA A 242 5.70 18.54 -5.41
C ALA A 242 4.21 18.63 -5.01
N PRO A 243 3.90 19.30 -3.88
CA PRO A 243 2.56 19.30 -3.28
C PRO A 243 1.50 20.06 -4.10
N TYR A 244 1.89 20.67 -5.22
CA TYR A 244 1.00 21.29 -6.20
C TYR A 244 0.38 20.26 -7.17
N VAL A 245 0.93 19.05 -7.27
CA VAL A 245 0.32 17.94 -8.02
C VAL A 245 -0.50 17.07 -7.07
N LEU A 246 -1.82 17.13 -7.21
CA LEU A 246 -2.77 16.50 -6.28
C LEU A 246 -3.89 15.78 -7.02
N SER A 247 -4.46 14.77 -6.36
CA SER A 247 -5.63 14.07 -6.87
C SER A 247 -6.90 14.87 -6.55
N GLN A 248 -7.95 14.63 -7.33
CA GLN A 248 -9.31 14.90 -6.85
C GLN A 248 -9.60 14.15 -5.55
N ARG A 249 -10.59 14.65 -4.81
CA ARG A 249 -11.11 14.04 -3.60
C ARG A 249 -11.89 12.77 -3.95
N SER A 250 -11.77 11.74 -3.11
CA SER A 250 -12.56 10.51 -3.21
C SER A 250 -14.06 10.79 -3.12
N GLU A 251 -14.86 9.82 -3.53
CA GLU A 251 -16.28 9.82 -3.16
C GLU A 251 -16.43 9.85 -1.63
N PRO A 252 -17.42 10.59 -1.10
CA PRO A 252 -17.63 10.72 0.33
C PRO A 252 -18.13 9.40 0.93
N LEU A 253 -17.50 8.97 2.02
CA LEU A 253 -17.88 7.77 2.77
C LEU A 253 -18.54 8.18 4.09
N VAL A 254 -19.76 7.69 4.33
CA VAL A 254 -20.50 7.95 5.58
C VAL A 254 -20.26 6.82 6.57
N ILE A 255 -19.90 7.18 7.79
CA ILE A 255 -19.77 6.27 8.92
C ILE A 255 -20.91 6.53 9.91
N SER A 256 -21.60 5.47 10.32
CA SER A 256 -22.73 5.54 11.26
C SER A 256 -22.63 4.49 12.35
N TRP A 257 -23.23 4.77 13.51
CA TRP A 257 -23.36 3.77 14.57
C TRP A 257 -24.38 2.70 14.19
N ASP A 258 -24.11 1.47 14.62
CA ASP A 258 -25.08 0.39 14.60
C ASP A 258 -26.19 0.68 15.63
N GLY A 259 -27.36 1.06 15.12
CA GLY A 259 -28.55 1.30 15.94
C GLY A 259 -29.30 0.02 16.37
N SER A 260 -28.89 -1.16 15.89
CA SER A 260 -29.61 -2.41 16.12
C SER A 260 -29.33 -3.03 17.50
N GLY A 261 -28.13 -2.85 18.06
CA GLY A 261 -27.68 -3.61 19.23
C GLY A 261 -28.34 -3.27 20.57
N SER A 262 -29.00 -2.11 20.74
CA SER A 262 -29.47 -1.64 22.06
C SER A 262 -30.96 -1.84 22.32
N TRP A 263 -31.80 -1.81 21.28
CA TRP A 263 -33.26 -1.83 21.44
C TRP A 263 -33.85 -3.24 21.33
N ASP A 264 -33.17 -4.16 20.65
CA ASP A 264 -33.73 -5.49 20.36
C ASP A 264 -33.82 -6.38 21.60
N TYR A 265 -32.84 -6.31 22.51
CA TYR A 265 -32.88 -7.12 23.74
C TYR A 265 -33.81 -6.52 24.80
N THR A 266 -33.89 -5.19 24.93
CA THR A 266 -34.80 -4.53 25.89
C THR A 266 -36.24 -4.68 25.44
N LEU A 267 -36.53 -4.48 24.16
CA LEU A 267 -37.84 -4.70 23.57
C LEU A 267 -38.25 -6.18 23.64
N GLY A 268 -37.32 -7.10 23.30
CA GLY A 268 -37.56 -8.54 23.43
C GLY A 268 -37.87 -8.97 24.87
N ASN A 269 -37.16 -8.42 25.85
CA ASN A 269 -37.43 -8.69 27.27
C ASN A 269 -38.74 -8.06 27.75
N LEU A 270 -39.09 -6.85 27.29
CA LEU A 270 -40.37 -6.20 27.59
C LEU A 270 -41.55 -6.99 27.03
N ILE A 271 -41.45 -7.49 25.80
CA ILE A 271 -42.47 -8.35 25.19
C ILE A 271 -42.62 -9.64 26.00
N ARG A 272 -41.50 -10.29 26.39
CA ARG A 272 -41.53 -11.51 27.22
C ARG A 272 -42.15 -11.27 28.59
N LEU A 273 -41.81 -10.16 29.26
CA LEU A 273 -42.39 -9.77 30.55
C LEU A 273 -43.88 -9.43 30.42
N GLY A 274 -44.27 -8.74 29.34
CA GLY A 274 -45.66 -8.44 29.04
C GLY A 274 -46.51 -9.70 28.82
N LEU A 275 -46.00 -10.66 28.06
CA LEU A 275 -46.66 -11.96 27.84
C LEU A 275 -46.77 -12.76 29.16
N ALA A 276 -45.70 -12.80 29.96
CA ALA A 276 -45.74 -13.46 31.27
C ALA A 276 -46.76 -12.80 32.22
N GLY A 277 -46.82 -11.46 32.23
CA GLY A 277 -47.80 -10.71 33.00
C GLY A 277 -49.23 -11.00 32.58
N LEU A 278 -49.51 -11.06 31.27
CA LEU A 278 -50.83 -11.43 30.73
C LEU A 278 -51.27 -12.84 31.15
N VAL A 279 -50.35 -13.80 31.15
CA VAL A 279 -50.62 -15.18 31.60
C VAL A 279 -50.91 -15.21 33.10
N LEU A 280 -50.18 -14.45 33.90
CA LEU A 280 -50.45 -14.37 35.34
C LEU A 280 -51.80 -13.72 35.62
N VAL A 281 -52.13 -12.62 34.94
CA VAL A 281 -53.43 -11.95 35.07
C VAL A 281 -54.54 -12.90 34.68
N SER A 282 -54.44 -13.60 33.54
CA SER A 282 -55.46 -14.54 33.10
C SER A 282 -55.68 -15.67 34.11
N LEU A 283 -54.61 -16.28 34.63
CA LEU A 283 -54.66 -17.29 35.70
C LEU A 283 -55.31 -16.73 36.99
N THR A 284 -54.96 -15.51 37.40
CA THR A 284 -55.57 -14.90 38.60
C THR A 284 -57.06 -14.63 38.41
N THR A 285 -57.50 -14.15 37.24
CA THR A 285 -58.93 -14.03 36.92
C THR A 285 -59.63 -15.38 36.93
N LEU A 286 -59.02 -16.43 36.38
CA LEU A 286 -59.60 -17.77 36.41
C LEU A 286 -59.73 -18.30 37.85
N LEU A 287 -58.73 -18.08 38.71
CA LEU A 287 -58.80 -18.47 40.12
C LEU A 287 -59.85 -17.66 40.90
N VAL A 288 -59.97 -16.36 40.65
CA VAL A 288 -60.98 -15.50 41.27
C VAL A 288 -62.38 -15.87 40.79
N LEU A 289 -62.55 -16.19 39.51
CA LEU A 289 -63.80 -16.68 38.95
C LEU A 289 -64.15 -18.04 39.56
N ASP A 290 -63.22 -18.99 39.64
CA ASP A 290 -63.42 -20.29 40.30
C ASP A 290 -63.84 -20.11 41.76
N TRP A 291 -63.13 -19.24 42.49
CA TRP A 291 -63.45 -18.91 43.89
C TRP A 291 -64.84 -18.30 44.06
N ARG A 292 -65.25 -17.41 43.14
CA ARG A 292 -66.58 -16.81 43.16
C ARG A 292 -67.67 -17.78 42.71
N SER A 293 -67.35 -18.71 41.81
CA SER A 293 -68.28 -19.73 41.34
C SER A 293 -68.41 -20.92 42.28
N ARG A 294 -67.46 -21.12 43.21
CA ARG A 294 -67.64 -22.00 44.37
C ARG A 294 -68.68 -21.36 45.29
N PRO A 295 -69.92 -21.87 45.35
CA PRO A 295 -70.88 -21.38 46.32
C PRO A 295 -70.30 -21.65 47.70
N ARG A 296 -70.57 -20.77 48.68
CA ARG A 296 -70.36 -21.03 50.11
C ARG A 296 -70.98 -22.40 50.48
N ARG A 297 -70.20 -23.48 50.39
CA ARG A 297 -70.47 -24.79 50.99
C ARG A 297 -69.82 -24.93 52.37
N LEU A 298 -69.40 -23.82 52.98
CA LEU A 298 -69.17 -23.73 54.42
C LEU A 298 -70.33 -22.97 55.07
N ASP A 299 -71.49 -23.63 55.11
CA ASP A 299 -72.49 -23.38 56.16
C ASP A 299 -73.29 -24.65 56.51
N LEU A 300 -72.74 -25.85 56.23
CA LEU A 300 -73.41 -27.12 56.52
C LEU A 300 -72.54 -28.18 57.21
N ASP A 301 -71.38 -27.83 57.78
CA ASP A 301 -70.59 -28.78 58.58
C ASP A 301 -70.67 -28.55 60.09
N THR A 302 -71.12 -27.39 60.56
CA THR A 302 -71.29 -27.13 62.01
C THR A 302 -72.58 -27.73 62.59
N CYS A 303 -73.55 -28.09 61.74
CA CYS A 303 -74.82 -28.70 62.19
C CYS A 303 -74.77 -30.24 62.26
N CYS A 304 -73.90 -30.89 61.48
CA CYS A 304 -73.81 -32.36 61.44
C CYS A 304 -73.05 -32.92 62.65
N VAL A 305 -71.98 -32.25 63.08
CA VAL A 305 -71.16 -32.67 64.24
C VAL A 305 -71.93 -32.56 65.57
N ARG A 306 -72.82 -31.56 65.73
CA ARG A 306 -73.64 -31.40 66.95
C ARG A 306 -74.76 -32.45 67.10
N ARG A 307 -75.22 -33.09 66.02
CA ARG A 307 -76.20 -34.19 66.09
C ARG A 307 -75.55 -35.55 66.32
N LEU A 308 -74.32 -35.78 65.83
CA LEU A 308 -73.62 -37.05 66.02
C LEU A 308 -73.06 -37.23 67.44
N LEU A 309 -72.65 -36.15 68.12
CA LEU A 309 -72.25 -36.23 69.54
C LEU A 309 -73.43 -36.40 70.51
N ARG A 310 -74.67 -36.03 70.11
CA ARG A 310 -75.89 -36.31 70.90
C ARG A 310 -76.54 -37.67 70.62
N ARG A 311 -76.11 -38.40 69.57
CA ARG A 311 -76.58 -39.76 69.27
C ARG A 311 -75.66 -40.87 69.80
N ARG A 312 -74.43 -40.54 70.24
CA ARG A 312 -73.46 -41.52 70.74
C ARG A 312 -73.64 -41.88 72.23
N GLU A 313 -74.48 -41.15 72.96
CA GLU A 313 -74.88 -41.50 74.34
C GLU A 313 -76.17 -42.35 74.41
N ALA A 314 -76.89 -42.55 73.30
CA ALA A 314 -78.21 -43.19 73.29
C ALA A 314 -78.28 -44.58 72.62
N ALA A 315 -77.17 -45.15 72.18
CA ALA A 315 -77.15 -46.47 71.52
C ALA A 315 -76.02 -47.32 72.09
N GLY A 316 -76.17 -47.70 73.36
CA GLY A 316 -75.58 -48.92 73.86
C GLY A 316 -76.31 -50.14 73.29
N SER A 317 -75.61 -51.27 73.36
CA SER A 317 -76.16 -52.63 73.41
C SER A 317 -76.30 -53.41 72.09
N VAL A 318 -75.61 -54.57 72.08
CA VAL A 318 -75.79 -55.79 71.26
C VAL A 318 -75.35 -55.67 69.78
N GLY A 319 -74.59 -56.57 69.16
CA GLY A 319 -74.02 -57.88 69.47
C GLY A 319 -73.52 -58.48 68.13
N TRP A 320 -72.39 -59.20 68.17
CA TRP A 320 -71.77 -59.98 67.06
C TRP A 320 -72.69 -61.16 66.62
N PRO A 321 -72.45 -61.94 65.51
CA PRO A 321 -71.17 -62.28 64.84
C PRO A 321 -71.20 -62.29 63.28
N GLY A 322 -70.07 -62.28 62.56
CA GLY A 322 -69.34 -63.48 62.10
C GLY A 322 -69.18 -63.50 60.56
N PRO A 323 -68.20 -64.20 59.95
CA PRO A 323 -67.40 -63.67 58.82
C PRO A 323 -67.49 -64.47 57.49
N SER A 324 -67.08 -63.86 56.36
CA SER A 324 -66.49 -64.47 55.13
C SER A 324 -66.49 -63.42 53.99
N SER A 325 -65.33 -62.97 53.48
CA SER A 325 -64.46 -63.55 52.43
C SER A 325 -64.67 -62.89 51.06
N GLY A 326 -63.60 -62.31 50.52
CA GLY A 326 -63.34 -62.28 49.08
C GLY A 326 -63.38 -60.90 48.40
N PRO A 327 -62.48 -60.62 47.44
CA PRO A 327 -62.04 -59.26 47.12
C PRO A 327 -62.38 -58.81 45.67
N THR A 328 -62.05 -57.54 45.41
CA THR A 328 -61.71 -56.98 44.08
C THR A 328 -62.86 -56.76 43.09
N ALA A 329 -63.17 -55.49 42.83
CA ALA A 329 -63.46 -54.99 41.48
C ALA A 329 -63.49 -53.44 41.47
N LEU A 330 -62.49 -52.87 40.80
CA LEU A 330 -62.58 -51.62 40.01
C LEU A 330 -63.62 -51.79 38.88
N PRO A 331 -64.04 -50.76 38.09
CA PRO A 331 -63.58 -49.36 38.01
C PRO A 331 -64.71 -48.30 37.81
N SER A 332 -64.26 -47.06 37.60
CA SER A 332 -64.84 -46.02 36.72
C SER A 332 -66.03 -45.18 37.23
N CYS A 333 -65.73 -43.94 37.64
CA CYS A 333 -65.92 -42.72 36.84
C CYS A 333 -64.98 -41.62 37.36
#